data_AF-A0A0R3PJ05-F1
#
_entry.id   AF-A0A0R3PJ05-F1
#
_cell.length_a   1.000
_cell.length_b   1.000
_cell.length_c   1.000
_cell.angle_alpha   90.00
_cell.angle_beta   90.00
_cell.angle_gamma   90.00
#
_symmetry.space_group_name_H-M   'P 1'
#
loop_
_entity.id
_entity.type
_entity.pdbx_description
1 polymer ?
#
loop_
_entity_poly.entity_id
_entity_poly.type
_entity_poly.pdbx_seq_one_letter_code
_entity_poly.pdbx_strand_id
1 'polypeptide(L)'
;MMNALAPELNIQCDRHHTGSACEWPVCVHGYVDPLRRVCSCFNYFAPPFCEFCLPGFWGEACDRKILLSLGDPRLPAFFAHVIVYSIVVIFMLSAYYAWNS
;
A
#
# COMPACT_ATOMS: atom_id res chain seq x y z
N MET A 1 51.33 21.14 27.90
CA MET A 1 51.06 21.71 26.56
C MET A 1 50.25 20.69 25.76
N MET A 2 48.93 20.75 25.75
CA MET A 2 48.10 19.99 24.79
C MET A 2 46.82 20.78 24.51
N ASN A 3 46.93 21.79 23.64
CA ASN A 3 45.78 22.36 22.96
C ASN A 3 45.72 21.70 21.59
N ALA A 4 44.73 20.82 21.39
CA ALA A 4 44.28 20.43 20.06
C ALA A 4 42.78 20.73 20.02
N LEU A 5 42.46 21.99 19.74
CA LEU A 5 41.12 22.42 19.34
C LEU A 5 40.87 21.85 17.95
N ALA A 6 40.18 20.70 17.88
CA ALA A 6 39.59 20.27 16.62
C ALA A 6 38.58 21.34 16.20
N PRO A 7 38.62 21.83 14.95
CA PRO A 7 37.61 22.77 14.49
C PRO A 7 36.25 22.08 14.55
N GLU A 8 35.29 22.64 15.27
CA GLU A 8 33.87 22.30 15.14
C GLU A 8 33.44 22.70 13.73
N LEU A 9 33.74 21.85 12.76
CA LEU A 9 33.14 21.92 11.44
C LEU A 9 31.66 21.62 11.66
N ASN A 10 30.84 22.67 11.68
CA ASN A 10 29.39 22.56 11.74
C ASN A 10 28.91 21.99 10.39
N ILE A 11 29.06 20.68 10.24
CA ILE A 11 28.64 19.95 9.05
C ILE A 11 27.12 19.86 9.14
N GLN A 12 26.45 20.69 8.36
CA GLN A 12 25.00 20.62 8.23
C GLN A 12 24.64 19.52 7.23
N CYS A 13 24.11 18.41 7.75
CA CYS A 13 23.66 17.31 6.92
C CYS A 13 22.36 17.62 6.20
N ASP A 14 22.18 16.98 5.04
CA ASP A 14 20.89 16.94 4.36
C ASP A 14 19.84 16.21 5.23
N ARG A 15 18.56 16.47 5.01
CA ARG A 15 17.46 15.93 5.83
C ARG A 15 17.44 14.41 5.94
N HIS A 16 18.03 13.72 4.97
CA HIS A 16 18.02 12.26 4.89
C HIS A 16 19.31 11.60 5.39
N HIS A 17 20.26 12.39 5.91
CA HIS A 17 21.55 11.87 6.41
C HIS A 17 21.92 12.47 7.78
N THR A 18 22.70 11.74 8.56
CA THR A 18 23.13 12.13 9.91
C THR A 18 24.51 11.56 10.25
N GLY A 19 25.04 11.94 11.41
CA GLY A 19 26.35 11.56 11.92
C GLY A 19 27.42 12.62 11.70
N SER A 20 28.61 12.38 12.26
CA SER A 20 29.75 13.31 12.22
C SER A 20 30.24 13.63 10.82
N ALA A 21 29.89 12.83 9.82
CA ALA A 21 30.23 13.03 8.42
C ALA A 21 29.02 12.86 7.47
N CYS A 22 27.78 12.95 7.97
CA CYS A 22 26.56 12.72 7.20
C CYS A 22 26.53 11.36 6.47
N GLU A 23 27.12 10.35 7.10
CA GLU A 23 27.37 9.04 6.52
C GLU A 23 26.23 8.03 6.75
N TRP A 24 25.30 8.36 7.66
CA TRP A 24 24.21 7.48 8.07
C TRP A 24 22.89 7.97 7.49
N PRO A 25 22.12 7.11 6.79
CA PRO A 25 20.78 7.50 6.33
C PRO A 25 19.83 7.63 7.52
N VAL A 26 18.88 8.55 7.42
CA VAL A 26 17.78 8.68 8.40
C VAL A 26 16.58 7.90 7.89
N CYS A 27 16.13 6.91 8.67
CA CYS A 27 14.98 6.09 8.35
C CYS A 27 13.75 6.60 9.11
N VAL A 28 12.72 7.05 8.41
CA VAL A 28 11.50 7.57 9.06
C VAL A 28 10.72 6.44 9.73
N HIS A 29 10.49 5.36 8.98
CA HIS A 29 9.75 4.17 9.45
C HIS A 29 10.59 2.90 9.31
N GLY A 30 11.64 2.78 10.11
CA GLY A 30 12.54 1.64 10.05
C GLY A 30 13.74 1.79 10.97
N TYR A 31 14.76 0.98 10.72
CA TYR A 31 16.06 1.11 11.36
C TYR A 31 17.17 1.08 10.32
N VAL A 32 18.32 1.66 10.66
CA VAL A 32 19.51 1.62 9.81
C VAL A 32 20.19 0.27 9.99
N ASP A 33 20.41 -0.46 8.90
CA ASP A 33 21.29 -1.62 8.89
C ASP A 33 22.75 -1.14 8.87
N PRO A 34 23.52 -1.33 9.96
CA PRO A 34 24.89 -0.81 10.04
C PRO A 34 25.86 -1.53 9.10
N LEU A 35 25.54 -2.76 8.68
CA LEU A 35 26.41 -3.53 7.80
C LEU A 35 26.30 -3.02 6.36
N ARG A 36 25.08 -2.68 5.92
CA ARG A 36 24.79 -2.27 4.55
C ARG A 36 24.66 -0.76 4.39
N ARG A 37 24.62 0.00 5.49
CA ARG A 37 24.39 1.46 5.52
C ARG A 37 23.14 1.89 4.76
N VAL A 38 22.07 1.10 4.88
CA VAL A 38 20.76 1.38 4.26
C VAL A 38 19.64 1.22 5.28
N CYS A 39 18.50 1.84 5.02
CA CYS A 39 17.32 1.65 5.87
C CYS A 39 16.65 0.30 5.60
N SER A 40 16.40 -0.44 6.68
CA SER A 40 15.46 -1.55 6.71
C SER A 40 14.10 -1.02 7.15
N CYS A 41 13.17 -0.95 6.19
CA CYS A 41 11.84 -0.38 6.43
C CYS A 41 10.91 -1.36 7.15
N PHE A 42 10.11 -0.85 8.08
CA PHE A 42 9.01 -1.62 8.66
C PHE A 42 7.83 -1.70 7.68
N ASN A 43 6.97 -2.72 7.85
CA ASN A 43 5.81 -2.94 7.00
C ASN A 43 6.14 -2.86 5.49
N TYR A 44 5.25 -2.25 4.71
CA TYR A 44 5.40 -2.03 3.27
C TYR A 44 5.79 -0.58 2.96
N PHE A 45 6.68 0.01 3.77
CA PHE A 45 7.33 1.27 3.42
C PHE A 45 8.45 1.05 2.39
N ALA A 46 8.59 2.00 1.46
CA ALA A 46 9.51 1.94 0.34
C ALA A 46 10.92 2.42 0.72
N PRO A 47 11.97 1.68 0.35
CA PRO A 47 13.34 2.20 0.44
C PRO A 47 13.53 3.39 -0.54
N PRO A 48 14.50 4.29 -0.29
CA PRO A 48 15.65 4.16 0.62
C PRO A 48 15.49 4.78 2.03
N PHE A 49 14.48 5.62 2.29
CA PHE A 49 14.32 6.34 3.58
C PHE A 49 13.05 5.96 4.36
N CYS A 50 12.25 5.03 3.84
CA CYS A 50 11.02 4.54 4.47
C CYS A 50 9.99 5.65 4.75
N GLU A 51 9.94 6.67 3.88
CA GLU A 51 9.02 7.80 4.02
C GLU A 51 7.66 7.53 3.35
N PHE A 52 7.67 6.75 2.26
CA PHE A 52 6.48 6.50 1.44
C PHE A 52 6.11 5.01 1.43
N CYS A 53 4.87 4.68 1.09
CA CYS A 53 4.44 3.30 0.92
C CYS A 53 4.93 2.70 -0.41
N LEU A 54 5.12 1.38 -0.44
CA LEU A 54 5.28 0.62 -1.67
C LEU A 54 4.03 0.77 -2.56
N PRO A 55 4.18 0.66 -3.90
CA PRO A 55 3.04 0.71 -4.82
C PRO A 55 2.00 -0.35 -4.47
N GLY A 56 0.74 0.07 -4.35
CA GLY A 56 -0.36 -0.80 -3.96
C GLY A 56 -0.59 -0.93 -2.45
N PHE A 57 0.19 -0.23 -1.62
CA PHE A 57 -0.05 -0.06 -0.19
C PHE A 57 -0.34 1.40 0.16
N TRP A 58 -1.14 1.61 1.20
CA TRP A 58 -1.58 2.93 1.65
C TRP A 58 -1.93 2.92 3.14
N GLY A 59 -2.27 4.10 3.68
CA GLY A 59 -2.52 4.30 5.11
C GLY A 59 -1.28 4.81 5.85
N GLU A 60 -1.46 5.26 7.09
CA GLU A 60 -0.39 5.88 7.89
C GLU A 60 0.79 4.92 8.17
N ALA A 61 0.51 3.62 8.27
CA ALA A 61 1.52 2.59 8.51
C ALA A 61 1.84 1.73 7.27
N CYS A 62 1.35 2.12 6.08
CA CYS A 62 1.44 1.36 4.83
C CYS A 62 0.95 -0.10 4.97
N ASP A 63 0.00 -0.35 5.86
CA ASP A 63 -0.53 -1.67 6.20
C ASP A 63 -1.72 -2.07 5.32
N ARG A 64 -2.36 -1.10 4.68
CA ARG A 64 -3.54 -1.34 3.84
C ARG A 64 -3.13 -1.58 2.42
N LYS A 65 -3.62 -2.67 1.83
CA LYS A 65 -3.45 -2.92 0.40
C LYS A 65 -4.56 -2.21 -0.36
N ILE A 66 -4.23 -1.57 -1.48
CA ILE A 66 -5.22 -1.24 -2.50
C ILE A 66 -5.73 -2.59 -2.98
N LEU A 67 -6.90 -2.99 -2.49
CA LEU A 67 -7.71 -3.98 -3.18
C LEU A 67 -8.01 -3.36 -4.54
N LEU A 68 -7.09 -3.58 -5.50
CA LEU A 68 -7.38 -3.49 -6.92
C LEU A 68 -8.72 -4.20 -7.05
N SER A 69 -9.75 -3.39 -7.27
CA SER A 69 -11.16 -3.73 -7.37
C SER A 69 -11.33 -5.23 -7.40
N LEU A 70 -11.94 -5.82 -6.35
CA LEU A 70 -12.50 -7.18 -6.39
C LEU A 70 -12.77 -7.49 -7.85
N GLY A 71 -11.88 -8.27 -8.48
CA GLY A 71 -11.90 -8.42 -9.93
C GLY A 71 -13.32 -8.80 -10.25
N ASP A 72 -13.99 -8.00 -11.12
CA ASP A 72 -15.43 -8.03 -11.39
C ASP A 72 -15.97 -9.34 -10.89
N PRO A 73 -16.71 -9.40 -9.74
CA PRO A 73 -17.05 -10.67 -9.13
C PRO A 73 -17.60 -11.49 -10.29
N ARG A 74 -16.82 -12.47 -10.75
CA ARG A 74 -17.17 -13.25 -11.93
C ARG A 74 -18.27 -14.12 -11.39
N LEU A 75 -19.47 -13.52 -11.30
CA LEU A 75 -20.72 -14.18 -11.04
C LEU A 75 -20.67 -15.31 -12.04
N PRO A 76 -20.45 -16.54 -11.55
CA PRO A 76 -20.11 -17.63 -12.43
C PRO A 76 -21.25 -17.73 -13.45
N ALA A 77 -20.92 -18.00 -14.71
CA ALA A 77 -21.82 -17.77 -15.85
C ALA A 77 -23.24 -18.36 -15.69
N PHE A 78 -23.40 -19.34 -14.81
CA PHE A 78 -24.69 -19.88 -14.40
C PHE A 78 -25.65 -18.87 -13.73
N PHE A 79 -25.17 -17.86 -13.01
CA PHE A 79 -26.04 -16.87 -12.36
C PHE A 79 -26.87 -16.09 -13.39
N ALA A 80 -26.26 -15.74 -14.53
CA ALA A 80 -26.98 -15.07 -15.62
C ALA A 80 -28.11 -15.96 -16.18
N HIS A 81 -27.86 -17.26 -16.34
CA HIS A 81 -28.85 -18.21 -16.84
C HIS A 81 -30.03 -18.37 -15.89
N VAL A 82 -29.77 -18.44 -14.58
CA VAL A 82 -30.82 -18.54 -13.55
C VAL A 82 -31.70 -17.29 -13.52
N ILE A 83 -31.11 -16.10 -13.63
CA ILE A 83 -31.84 -14.83 -13.65
C ILE A 83 -32.71 -14.70 -14.91
N VAL A 84 -32.18 -15.07 -16.07
CA VAL A 84 -32.96 -15.02 -17.33
C VAL A 84 -34.13 -16.01 -17.27
N TYR A 85 -33.89 -17.24 -16.81
CA TYR A 85 -34.95 -18.24 -16.66
C TYR A 85 -36.06 -17.79 -15.70
N SER A 86 -35.69 -17.21 -14.55
CA SER A 86 -36.67 -16.75 -13.58
C SER A 86 -37.54 -15.61 -14.13
N ILE A 87 -36.95 -14.66 -14.87
CA ILE A 87 -37.71 -13.59 -15.55
C ILE A 87 -38.71 -14.16 -16.56
N VAL A 88 -38.29 -15.12 -17.39
CA VAL A 88 -39.17 -15.74 -18.40
C VAL A 88 -40.34 -16.48 -17.74
N VAL A 89 -40.07 -17.25 -16.69
CA VAL A 89 -41.11 -17.99 -15.96
C VAL A 89 -42.11 -17.04 -15.31
N ILE A 90 -41.63 -15.98 -14.66
CA ILE A 90 -42.51 -14.96 -14.04
C ILE A 90 -43.38 -14.28 -15.10
N PHE A 91 -42.81 -13.94 -16.26
CA PHE A 91 -43.55 -13.33 -17.36
C PHE A 91 -44.65 -14.26 -17.88
N MET A 92 -44.33 -15.52 -18.14
CA MET A 92 -45.31 -16.52 -18.59
C MET A 92 -46.44 -16.73 -17.58
N LEU A 93 -46.11 -16.81 -16.29
CA LEU A 93 -47.11 -16.93 -15.22
C LEU A 93 -48.01 -15.69 -15.17
N SER A 94 -47.45 -14.48 -15.24
CA SER A 94 -48.24 -13.25 -15.23
C SER A 94 -49.21 -13.15 -16.41
N ALA A 95 -48.78 -13.55 -17.61
CA ALA A 95 -49.63 -13.57 -18.81
C ALA A 95 -50.76 -14.60 -18.68
N TYR A 96 -50.47 -15.79 -18.14
CA TYR A 96 -51.48 -16.82 -17.89
C TYR A 96 -52.55 -16.36 -16.89
N TYR A 97 -52.14 -15.71 -15.80
CA TYR A 97 -53.10 -15.19 -14.81
C TYR A 97 -53.90 -14.00 -15.34
N ALA A 98 -53.28 -13.10 -16.13
CA ALA A 98 -53.99 -11.98 -16.74
C ALA A 98 -55.01 -12.43 -17.80
N TRP A 99 -54.76 -13.56 -18.48
CA TRP A 99 -55.68 -14.12 -19.46
C TRP A 99 -56.83 -14.92 -18.83
N ASN A 100 -56.60 -15.56 -17.69
CA ASN A 100 -57.61 -16.35 -16.97
C ASN A 100 -58.35 -15.56 -15.88
N SER A 101 -58.07 -14.25 -15.75
CA SER A 101 -58.81 -13.31 -14.89
C SER A 101 -59.84 -12.54 -15.68
#